data_AF-A0A937ZUS4-F1
#
_entry.id   AF-A0A937ZUS4-F1
#
_cell.length_a   1.000
_cell.length_b   1.000
_cell.length_c   1.000
_cell.angle_alpha   90.00
_cell.angle_beta   90.00
_cell.angle_gamma   90.00
#
_symmetry.space_group_name_H-M   'P 1'
#
loop_
_entity.id
_entity.type
_entity.pdbx_description
1 polymer ?
#
loop_
_entity_poly.entity_id
_entity_poly.type
_entity_poly.pdbx_seq_one_letter_code
_entity_poly.pdbx_strand_id
1 'polypeptide(L)'
;MRDLGQYADRHLVCTSGLGILDKPFPEGVPDLITPDDYRIHASTGLLVAPDTQALVVQRGEASTVIDPRTLAKLEAPPLKFVLYLFDPLSEYSVRAGGTADAASADVLAGRLPARGNGMLTSSDCSPHFYLCVVSRLPVAAALAAEPLVPLGFSAPGGLAGLALGAAGFAFLRRKQAMHARLLRAARNGELDVAYQPIVDIATRRTVGAEALLRWTDLSGERIGPDVFVALAEKRGFVGELTRAAIARIGEELAETLQARRDISISINAAPEDLAVAGLADTLSRHLLARGIAPEQVTLEITERVATDRAVAGAVIASLRRLGYRVTIDDFGTGYSSLGHLHELEVDALKID
;
A
#
# COMPACT_ATOMS: atom_id res chain seq x y z
N MET A 1 -33.00 6.78 47.18
CA MET A 1 -33.31 6.72 48.62
C MET A 1 -34.23 5.53 48.84
N ARG A 2 -33.88 4.61 49.75
CA ARG A 2 -34.61 3.35 49.93
C ARG A 2 -35.43 3.30 51.22
N ASP A 3 -34.92 3.91 52.28
CA ASP A 3 -35.54 3.94 53.61
C ASP A 3 -34.99 5.12 54.42
N LEU A 4 -35.74 5.53 55.44
CA LEU A 4 -35.41 6.55 56.42
C LEU A 4 -35.50 5.95 57.81
N GLY A 5 -34.51 6.19 58.67
CA GLY A 5 -34.48 5.67 60.03
C GLY A 5 -34.37 6.77 61.07
N GLN A 6 -35.00 6.59 62.24
CA GLN A 6 -34.84 7.45 63.41
C GLN A 6 -34.09 6.71 64.51
N TYR A 7 -33.13 7.38 65.13
CA TYR A 7 -32.36 6.92 66.27
C TYR A 7 -32.81 7.59 67.57
N ALA A 8 -32.78 6.85 68.67
CA ALA A 8 -32.87 7.38 70.03
C ALA A 8 -31.86 6.63 70.90
N ASP A 9 -31.13 7.35 71.76
CA ASP A 9 -30.08 6.78 72.62
C ASP A 9 -29.12 5.84 71.89
N ARG A 10 -28.69 6.24 70.67
CA ARG A 10 -27.81 5.47 69.78
C ARG A 10 -28.37 4.11 69.32
N HIS A 11 -29.69 3.97 69.29
CA HIS A 11 -30.35 2.81 68.71
C HIS A 11 -31.35 3.25 67.65
N LEU A 12 -31.37 2.58 66.50
CA LEU A 12 -32.42 2.73 65.50
C LEU A 12 -33.72 2.21 66.12
N VAL A 13 -34.69 3.11 66.27
CA VAL A 13 -35.98 2.82 66.92
C VAL A 13 -37.13 2.70 65.93
N CYS A 14 -37.07 3.37 64.78
CA CYS A 14 -38.05 3.21 63.73
C CYS A 14 -37.46 3.43 62.33
N THR A 15 -38.13 2.87 61.32
CA THR A 15 -37.83 3.12 59.91
C THR A 15 -39.10 3.43 59.14
N SER A 16 -39.00 4.10 58.00
CA SER A 16 -40.14 4.35 57.12
C SER A 16 -40.70 3.06 56.50
N GLY A 17 -39.87 2.02 56.34
CA GLY A 17 -40.26 0.74 55.79
C GLY A 17 -40.87 -0.25 56.79
N LEU A 18 -40.41 -0.26 58.04
CA LEU A 18 -40.86 -1.22 59.08
C LEU A 18 -41.68 -0.61 60.20
N GLY A 19 -41.79 0.73 60.26
CA GLY A 19 -42.40 1.40 61.41
C GLY A 19 -41.51 1.31 62.66
N ILE A 20 -42.12 1.26 63.84
CA ILE A 20 -41.42 1.14 65.13
C ILE A 20 -40.87 -0.28 65.25
N LEU A 21 -39.58 -0.40 65.57
CA LEU A 21 -38.91 -1.70 65.70
C LEU A 21 -39.19 -2.31 67.10
N ASP A 22 -39.56 -3.59 67.13
CA ASP A 22 -39.79 -4.33 68.39
C ASP A 22 -38.54 -4.44 69.26
N LYS A 23 -37.35 -4.40 68.64
CA LYS A 23 -36.05 -4.36 69.29
C LYS A 23 -35.21 -3.25 68.67
N PRO A 24 -34.80 -2.24 69.44
CA PRO A 24 -33.92 -1.19 68.95
C PRO A 24 -32.60 -1.80 68.44
N PHE A 25 -32.14 -1.37 67.27
CA PHE A 25 -30.92 -1.88 66.67
C PHE A 25 -29.76 -0.92 66.96
N PRO A 26 -28.63 -1.37 67.53
CA PRO A 26 -27.55 -0.46 67.93
C PRO A 26 -26.94 0.26 66.73
N GLU A 27 -26.63 1.55 66.90
CA GLU A 27 -25.84 2.34 65.95
C GLU A 27 -24.46 1.70 65.79
N GLY A 28 -24.06 1.43 64.54
CA GLY A 28 -22.71 0.94 64.23
C GLY A 28 -21.66 2.03 64.43
N VAL A 29 -20.38 1.65 64.36
CA VAL A 29 -19.31 2.65 64.23
C VAL A 29 -19.36 3.21 62.81
N PRO A 30 -19.40 4.54 62.61
CA PRO A 30 -19.36 5.12 61.28
C PRO A 30 -17.97 4.92 60.65
N ASP A 31 -17.96 4.61 59.35
CA ASP A 31 -16.74 4.51 58.57
C ASP A 31 -16.10 5.89 58.35
N LEU A 32 -16.92 6.94 58.29
CA LEU A 32 -16.49 8.33 58.15
C LEU A 32 -17.44 9.25 58.91
N ILE A 33 -16.87 10.22 59.64
CA ILE A 33 -17.60 11.33 60.24
C ILE A 33 -17.14 12.61 59.55
N THR A 34 -18.07 13.34 58.93
CA THR A 34 -17.74 14.61 58.27
C THR A 34 -17.77 15.77 59.27
N PRO A 35 -17.10 16.92 58.98
CA PRO A 35 -17.16 18.11 59.84
C PRO A 35 -18.56 18.66 60.08
N ASP A 36 -19.51 18.38 59.19
CA ASP A 36 -20.92 18.79 59.30
C ASP A 36 -21.79 17.81 60.10
N ASP A 37 -21.17 16.92 60.89
CA ASP A 37 -21.79 15.86 61.71
C ASP A 37 -22.64 14.86 60.89
N TYR A 38 -22.22 14.58 59.65
CA TYR A 38 -22.72 13.40 58.95
C TYR A 38 -21.90 12.18 59.34
N ARG A 39 -22.59 11.12 59.77
CA ARG A 39 -22.02 9.81 60.06
C ARG A 39 -22.35 8.89 58.89
N ILE A 40 -21.33 8.35 58.26
CA ILE A 40 -21.47 7.55 57.05
C ILE A 40 -21.06 6.12 57.33
N HIS A 41 -21.93 5.18 56.99
CA HIS A 41 -21.70 3.75 57.05
C HIS A 41 -21.80 3.21 55.62
N ALA A 42 -20.67 2.84 55.03
CA ALA A 42 -20.56 2.51 53.62
C ALA A 42 -21.02 1.08 53.29
N SER A 43 -21.01 0.19 54.28
CA SER A 43 -21.43 -1.20 54.13
C SER A 43 -22.27 -1.64 55.34
N THR A 44 -23.50 -1.15 55.42
CA THR A 44 -24.47 -1.58 56.44
C THR A 44 -25.43 -2.61 55.85
N GLY A 45 -25.57 -3.77 56.51
CA GLY A 45 -26.59 -4.76 56.18
C GLY A 45 -27.99 -4.23 56.47
N LEU A 46 -28.92 -4.36 55.52
CA LEU A 46 -30.28 -3.85 55.69
C LEU A 46 -31.17 -4.82 56.47
N LEU A 47 -31.93 -4.31 57.44
CA LEU A 47 -32.89 -5.11 58.22
C LEU A 47 -33.97 -5.79 57.35
N VAL A 48 -34.40 -5.11 56.28
CA VAL A 48 -35.42 -5.60 55.33
C VAL A 48 -34.80 -6.51 54.25
N ALA A 49 -33.48 -6.53 54.11
CA ALA A 49 -32.75 -7.32 53.11
C ALA A 49 -31.32 -7.64 53.62
N PRO A 50 -31.15 -8.65 54.48
CA PRO A 50 -29.89 -8.91 55.19
C PRO A 50 -28.68 -9.15 54.28
N ASP A 51 -28.93 -9.71 53.09
CA ASP A 51 -27.89 -9.97 52.09
C ASP A 51 -27.50 -8.72 51.27
N THR A 52 -28.19 -7.60 51.48
CA THR A 52 -27.92 -6.33 50.80
C THR A 52 -27.14 -5.40 51.73
N GLN A 53 -25.92 -5.06 51.30
CA GLN A 53 -25.13 -3.98 51.89
C GLN A 53 -25.53 -2.65 51.24
N ALA A 54 -25.72 -1.62 52.04
CA ALA A 54 -26.09 -0.30 51.56
C ALA A 54 -25.31 0.80 52.26
N LEU A 55 -25.17 1.92 51.56
CA LEU A 55 -24.65 3.17 52.11
C LEU A 55 -25.72 3.83 52.96
N VAL A 56 -25.44 4.02 54.25
CA VAL A 56 -26.31 4.70 55.22
C VAL A 56 -25.65 6.02 55.62
N VAL A 57 -26.38 7.12 55.44
CA VAL A 57 -25.96 8.46 55.82
C VAL A 57 -26.84 8.92 56.96
N GLN A 58 -26.24 9.21 58.10
CA GLN A 58 -26.92 9.67 59.31
C GLN A 58 -26.51 11.11 59.62
N ARG A 59 -27.47 11.90 60.11
CA ARG A 59 -27.25 13.24 60.64
C ARG A 59 -28.13 13.45 61.87
N GLY A 60 -27.52 13.75 63.01
CA GLY A 60 -28.22 13.77 64.29
C GLY A 60 -28.90 12.42 64.56
N GLU A 61 -30.21 12.45 64.77
CA GLU A 61 -31.04 11.27 65.02
C GLU A 61 -31.68 10.67 63.75
N ALA A 62 -31.55 11.31 62.59
CA ALA A 62 -32.14 10.82 61.34
C ALA A 62 -31.08 10.12 60.48
N SER A 63 -31.47 9.05 59.79
CA SER A 63 -30.64 8.33 58.83
C SER A 63 -31.36 8.06 57.53
N THR A 64 -30.59 7.94 56.46
CA THR A 64 -31.06 7.68 55.11
C THR A 64 -30.29 6.52 54.51
N VAL A 65 -31.01 5.55 53.97
CA VAL A 65 -30.44 4.45 53.19
C VAL A 65 -30.41 4.81 51.71
N ILE A 66 -29.23 4.75 51.10
CA ILE A 66 -29.03 4.91 49.66
C ILE A 66 -29.13 3.54 49.00
N ASP A 67 -30.03 3.37 48.01
CA ASP A 67 -30.23 2.08 47.34
C ASP A 67 -29.01 1.74 46.49
N PRO A 68 -28.31 0.61 46.73
CA PRO A 68 -27.19 0.19 45.89
C PRO A 68 -27.60 -0.04 44.43
N ARG A 69 -28.88 -0.34 44.16
CA ARG A 69 -29.39 -0.49 42.78
C ARG A 69 -29.47 0.83 42.02
N THR A 70 -29.60 1.97 42.72
CA THR A 70 -29.54 3.28 42.07
C THR A 70 -28.15 3.52 41.47
N LEU A 71 -27.11 3.00 42.11
CA LEU A 71 -25.73 3.10 41.62
C LEU A 71 -25.52 2.18 40.41
N ALA A 72 -26.05 0.96 40.44
CA ALA A 72 -25.96 0.04 39.29
C ALA A 72 -26.61 0.60 38.01
N LYS A 73 -27.62 1.47 38.12
CA LYS A 73 -28.24 2.15 36.96
C LYS A 73 -27.35 3.19 36.28
N LEU A 74 -26.25 3.61 36.92
CA LEU A 74 -25.28 4.54 36.35
C LEU A 74 -24.23 3.82 35.49
N GLU A 75 -24.29 2.48 35.39
CA GLU A 75 -23.35 1.70 34.59
C GLU A 75 -23.63 1.83 33.09
N ALA A 76 -22.59 2.08 32.31
CA ALA A 76 -22.66 2.22 30.86
C ALA A 76 -21.49 1.47 30.20
N PRO A 77 -21.58 0.15 29.98
CA PRO A 77 -20.51 -0.61 29.33
C PRO A 77 -20.11 0.03 27.99
N PRO A 78 -18.80 0.15 27.68
CA PRO A 78 -17.64 -0.44 28.37
C PRO A 78 -17.06 0.41 29.51
N LEU A 79 -17.68 1.54 29.85
CA LEU A 79 -17.27 2.39 30.97
C LEU A 79 -17.67 1.72 32.30
N LYS A 80 -16.68 1.53 33.17
CA LYS A 80 -16.91 1.13 34.56
C LYS A 80 -16.58 2.30 35.47
N PHE A 81 -17.23 2.40 36.62
CA PHE A 81 -16.90 3.40 37.62
C PHE A 81 -16.94 2.80 39.03
N VAL A 82 -16.31 3.50 39.96
CA VAL A 82 -16.36 3.23 41.40
C VAL A 82 -16.48 4.57 42.12
N LEU A 83 -17.39 4.63 43.09
CA LEU A 83 -17.58 5.79 43.94
C LEU A 83 -16.82 5.62 45.25
N TYR A 84 -16.16 6.69 45.66
CA TYR A 84 -15.44 6.79 46.92
C TYR A 84 -15.98 7.94 47.73
N LEU A 85 -16.08 7.72 49.03
CA LEU A 85 -16.06 8.78 50.01
C LEU A 85 -14.60 9.06 50.33
N PHE A 86 -14.09 10.25 50.02
CA PHE A 86 -12.67 10.59 50.14
C PHE A 86 -12.49 11.89 50.89
N ASP A 87 -11.67 11.85 51.94
CA ASP A 87 -11.18 13.03 52.64
C ASP A 87 -9.78 13.38 52.12
N PRO A 88 -9.61 14.52 51.43
CA PRO A 88 -8.32 14.90 50.86
C PRO A 88 -7.28 15.29 51.92
N LEU A 89 -7.67 15.60 53.16
CA LEU A 89 -6.74 15.99 54.23
C LEU A 89 -6.14 14.78 54.95
N SER A 90 -6.95 13.77 55.25
CA SER A 90 -6.49 12.54 55.89
C SER A 90 -6.11 11.42 54.89
N GLU A 91 -6.37 11.64 53.60
CA GLU A 91 -6.29 10.63 52.52
C GLU A 91 -7.12 9.37 52.77
N TYR A 92 -8.04 9.44 53.73
CA TYR A 92 -8.92 8.34 54.06
C TYR A 92 -10.00 8.18 52.99
N SER A 93 -10.18 6.94 52.51
CA SER A 93 -11.13 6.64 51.45
C SER A 93 -11.95 5.40 51.77
N VAL A 94 -13.26 5.46 51.50
CA VAL A 94 -14.18 4.34 51.68
C VAL A 94 -14.99 4.14 50.39
N ARG A 95 -15.07 2.90 49.92
CA ARG A 95 -15.86 2.58 48.72
C ARG A 95 -17.35 2.71 49.02
N ALA A 96 -18.03 3.57 48.27
CA ALA A 96 -19.47 3.82 48.38
C ALA A 96 -20.30 3.03 47.35
N GLY A 97 -19.67 2.49 46.30
CA GLY A 97 -20.34 1.62 45.31
C GLY A 97 -19.66 1.61 43.94
N GLY A 98 -20.32 1.02 42.93
CA GLY A 98 -19.82 0.89 41.56
C GLY A 98 -19.14 -0.46 41.26
N THR A 99 -18.79 -0.69 39.99
CA THR A 99 -18.35 -1.99 39.43
C THR A 99 -16.90 -2.04 38.96
N ALA A 100 -16.19 -0.92 38.96
CA ALA A 100 -14.75 -0.94 38.75
C ALA A 100 -14.02 -1.54 39.96
N ASP A 101 -12.84 -2.13 39.74
CA ASP A 101 -11.99 -2.57 40.85
C ASP A 101 -11.53 -1.38 41.68
N ALA A 102 -11.10 -1.65 42.91
CA ALA A 102 -10.64 -0.61 43.82
C ALA A 102 -9.54 0.26 43.18
N ALA A 103 -9.61 1.57 43.42
CA ALA A 103 -8.58 2.54 43.08
C ALA A 103 -7.70 2.83 44.29
N SER A 104 -6.41 3.14 44.05
CA SER A 104 -5.50 3.58 45.10
C SER A 104 -5.78 5.04 45.50
N ALA A 105 -5.36 5.42 46.70
CA ALA A 105 -5.45 6.80 47.18
C ALA A 105 -4.74 7.79 46.23
N ASP A 106 -3.65 7.38 45.59
CA ASP A 106 -2.93 8.20 44.61
C ASP A 106 -3.75 8.51 43.35
N VAL A 107 -4.63 7.59 42.92
CA VAL A 107 -5.55 7.84 41.79
C VAL A 107 -6.62 8.84 42.22
N LEU A 108 -7.16 8.70 43.43
CA LEU A 108 -8.15 9.62 43.98
C LEU A 108 -7.58 11.02 44.22
N ALA A 109 -6.33 11.11 44.67
CA ALA A 109 -5.60 12.35 44.87
C ALA A 109 -5.05 12.97 43.57
N GLY A 110 -5.30 12.35 42.41
CA GLY A 110 -4.84 12.85 41.11
C GLY A 110 -3.32 12.80 40.90
N ARG A 111 -2.59 12.00 41.69
CA ARG A 111 -1.12 11.91 41.69
C ARG A 111 -0.56 10.90 40.69
N LEU A 112 -1.33 9.87 40.33
CA LEU A 112 -0.92 8.87 39.34
C LEU A 112 -1.55 9.16 37.97
N PRO A 113 -0.80 8.94 36.86
CA PRO A 113 -1.35 9.12 35.54
C PRO A 113 -2.49 8.14 35.29
N ALA A 114 -3.49 8.66 34.57
CA ALA A 114 -4.69 8.01 34.07
C ALA A 114 -4.49 6.72 33.24
N ARG A 115 -3.26 6.22 33.02
CA ARG A 115 -3.00 5.19 32.00
C ARG A 115 -2.14 4.06 32.54
N GLY A 116 -2.73 2.87 32.65
CA GLY A 116 -2.06 1.64 33.06
C GLY A 116 -2.82 0.41 32.56
N ASN A 117 -2.11 -0.66 32.20
CA ASN A 117 -2.69 -1.96 31.80
C ASN A 117 -3.73 -1.91 30.67
N GLY A 118 -3.58 -0.99 29.71
CA GLY A 118 -4.52 -0.88 28.57
C GLY A 118 -5.86 -0.22 28.91
N MET A 119 -5.98 0.41 30.09
CA MET A 119 -7.15 1.16 30.54
C MET A 119 -6.82 2.65 30.64
N LEU A 120 -7.79 3.48 30.29
CA LEU A 120 -7.88 4.89 30.64
C LEU A 120 -8.65 4.99 31.95
N THR A 121 -8.09 5.66 32.94
CA THR A 121 -8.63 5.86 34.28
C THR A 121 -8.73 7.35 34.53
N SER A 122 -9.90 7.85 34.90
CA SER A 122 -10.06 9.26 35.25
C SER A 122 -10.79 9.38 36.58
N SER A 123 -10.31 10.26 37.45
CA SER A 123 -10.94 10.57 38.73
C SER A 123 -11.48 11.98 38.72
N ASP A 124 -12.70 12.16 39.24
CA ASP A 124 -13.29 13.47 39.47
C ASP A 124 -13.83 13.52 40.91
N CYS A 125 -13.39 14.50 41.68
CA CYS A 125 -13.69 14.65 43.10
C CYS A 125 -14.43 15.96 43.33
N SER A 126 -15.52 15.91 44.10
CA SER A 126 -16.29 17.10 44.41
C SER A 126 -15.49 18.03 45.32
N PRO A 127 -15.47 19.35 45.03
CA PRO A 127 -14.85 20.33 45.92
C PRO A 127 -15.72 20.66 47.16
N HIS A 128 -16.98 20.22 47.16
CA HIS A 128 -17.97 20.55 48.21
C HIS A 128 -18.43 19.35 49.03
N PHE A 129 -18.28 18.15 48.48
CA PHE A 129 -18.68 16.91 49.13
C PHE A 129 -17.47 15.97 49.18
N TYR A 130 -17.44 15.09 50.18
CA TYR A 130 -16.44 14.03 50.30
C TYR A 130 -16.61 12.94 49.24
N LEU A 131 -17.06 13.26 48.03
CA LEU A 131 -17.42 12.28 47.00
C LEU A 131 -16.44 12.36 45.83
N CYS A 132 -15.88 11.21 45.47
CA CYS A 132 -15.05 11.04 44.28
C CYS A 132 -15.59 9.92 43.39
N VAL A 133 -15.50 10.12 42.08
CA VAL A 133 -15.81 9.11 41.07
C VAL A 133 -14.53 8.74 40.35
N VAL A 134 -14.21 7.45 40.32
CA VAL A 134 -13.14 6.93 39.45
C VAL A 134 -13.78 6.14 38.33
N SER A 135 -13.55 6.57 37.11
CA SER A 135 -14.02 5.95 35.87
C SER A 135 -12.88 5.20 35.19
N ARG A 136 -13.18 4.07 34.54
CA ARG A 136 -12.24 3.24 33.80
C ARG A 136 -12.83 2.83 32.45
N LEU A 137 -12.07 3.04 31.38
CA LEU A 137 -12.45 2.71 30.00
C LEU A 137 -11.29 1.98 29.30
N PRO A 138 -11.52 0.82 28.64
CA PRO A 138 -10.49 0.16 27.84
C PRO A 138 -10.01 1.06 26.69
N VAL A 139 -8.70 1.14 26.47
CA VAL A 139 -8.12 1.92 25.36
C VAL A 139 -8.66 1.44 24.01
N ALA A 140 -8.87 0.13 23.85
CA ALA A 140 -9.48 -0.43 22.63
C ALA A 140 -10.90 0.09 22.40
N ALA A 141 -11.71 0.21 23.45
CA ALA A 141 -13.06 0.77 23.36
C ALA A 141 -13.04 2.28 23.05
N ALA A 142 -12.10 3.02 23.65
CA ALA A 142 -11.90 4.43 23.36
C ALA A 142 -11.49 4.67 21.90
N LEU A 143 -10.56 3.85 21.37
CA LEU A 143 -10.14 3.91 19.97
C LEU A 143 -11.24 3.49 18.99
N ALA A 144 -12.11 2.56 19.39
CA ALA A 144 -13.26 2.15 18.58
C ALA A 144 -14.36 3.21 18.50
N ALA A 145 -14.51 4.05 19.53
CA ALA A 145 -15.47 5.15 19.55
C ALA A 145 -15.09 6.30 18.60
N GLU A 146 -13.79 6.48 18.33
CA GLU A 146 -13.25 7.55 17.49
C GLU A 146 -12.51 6.98 16.27
N PRO A 147 -13.23 6.48 15.25
CA PRO A 147 -12.64 5.78 14.11
C PRO A 147 -11.71 6.65 13.25
N LEU A 148 -11.80 7.98 13.37
CA LEU A 148 -10.93 8.92 12.67
C LEU A 148 -9.48 8.89 13.20
N VAL A 149 -9.27 8.56 14.47
CA VAL A 149 -7.93 8.48 15.08
C VAL A 149 -7.07 7.37 14.45
N PRO A 150 -7.50 6.09 14.40
CA PRO A 150 -6.71 5.04 13.76
C PRO A 150 -6.53 5.27 12.25
N LEU A 151 -7.52 5.85 11.56
CA LEU A 151 -7.38 6.24 10.15
C LEU A 151 -6.33 7.33 9.95
N GLY A 152 -6.27 8.32 10.84
CA GLY A 152 -5.30 9.42 10.80
C GLY A 152 -3.84 8.96 10.92
N PHE A 153 -3.57 7.87 11.64
CA PHE A 153 -2.22 7.29 11.74
C PHE A 153 -1.92 6.26 10.64
N SER A 154 -2.93 5.51 10.19
CA SER A 154 -2.72 4.44 9.21
C SER A 154 -2.50 4.96 7.79
N ALA A 155 -3.20 6.03 7.39
CA ALA A 155 -3.06 6.63 6.06
C ALA A 155 -1.64 7.14 5.74
N PRO A 156 -1.00 7.98 6.59
CA PRO A 156 0.38 8.42 6.33
C PRO A 156 1.38 7.27 6.36
N GLY A 157 1.18 6.27 7.23
CA GLY A 157 2.01 5.06 7.26
C GLY A 157 1.92 4.27 5.95
N GLY A 158 0.70 4.06 5.43
CA GLY A 158 0.47 3.39 4.15
C GLY A 158 1.11 4.14 2.97
N LEU A 159 0.94 5.47 2.92
CA LEU A 159 1.54 6.31 1.88
C LEU A 159 3.07 6.29 1.93
N ALA A 160 3.67 6.38 3.13
CA ALA A 160 5.12 6.29 3.30
C ALA A 160 5.66 4.91 2.86
N GLY A 161 4.95 3.84 3.20
CA GLY A 161 5.29 2.48 2.76
C GLY A 161 5.27 2.32 1.24
N LEU A 162 4.23 2.83 0.58
CA LEU A 162 4.14 2.82 -0.89
C LEU A 162 5.27 3.64 -1.55
N ALA A 163 5.57 4.81 -1.02
CA ALA A 163 6.65 5.67 -1.53
C ALA A 163 8.03 4.98 -1.42
N LEU A 164 8.33 4.38 -0.26
CA LEU A 164 9.57 3.64 -0.05
C LEU A 164 9.66 2.40 -0.94
N GLY A 165 8.55 1.67 -1.11
CA GLY A 165 8.47 0.53 -2.02
C GLY A 165 8.74 0.91 -3.48
N ALA A 166 8.10 1.99 -3.96
CA ALA A 166 8.31 2.50 -5.30
C ALA A 166 9.75 2.99 -5.51
N ALA A 167 10.32 3.70 -4.53
CA ALA A 167 11.71 4.17 -4.58
C ALA A 167 12.71 3.00 -4.61
N GLY A 168 12.52 1.98 -3.76
CA GLY A 168 13.34 0.78 -3.74
C GLY A 168 13.27 0.00 -5.06
N PHE A 169 12.07 -0.16 -5.61
CA PHE A 169 11.88 -0.80 -6.91
C PHE A 169 12.58 -0.03 -8.05
N ALA A 170 12.45 1.30 -8.08
CA ALA A 170 13.14 2.14 -9.05
C ALA A 170 14.67 2.05 -8.92
N PHE A 171 15.19 2.01 -7.69
CA PHE A 171 16.62 1.85 -7.43
C PHE A 171 17.17 0.52 -7.92
N LEU A 172 16.45 -0.59 -7.64
CA LEU A 172 16.83 -1.91 -8.13
C LEU A 172 16.81 -2.00 -9.65
N ARG A 173 15.83 -1.36 -10.31
CA ARG A 173 15.81 -1.26 -11.78
C ARG A 173 17.04 -0.53 -12.34
N ARG A 174 17.47 0.57 -11.71
CA ARG A 174 18.66 1.32 -12.14
C ARG A 174 19.96 0.54 -11.97
N LYS A 175 20.06 -0.33 -10.96
CA LYS A 175 21.23 -1.18 -10.71
C LYS A 175 21.34 -2.39 -11.64
N GLN A 176 20.34 -2.66 -12.47
CA GLN A 176 20.45 -3.73 -13.46
C GLN A 176 21.56 -3.42 -14.47
N ALA A 177 22.30 -4.45 -14.87
CA ALA A 177 23.28 -4.31 -15.93
C ALA A 177 22.59 -3.84 -17.23
N MET A 178 23.27 -3.01 -18.01
CA MET A 178 22.75 -2.41 -19.25
C MET A 178 22.09 -3.43 -20.19
N HIS A 179 22.67 -4.62 -20.34
CA HIS A 179 22.10 -5.67 -21.20
C HIS A 179 20.73 -6.16 -20.71
N ALA A 180 20.52 -6.25 -19.38
CA ALA A 180 19.24 -6.66 -18.81
C ALA A 180 18.18 -5.55 -18.97
N ARG A 181 18.59 -4.28 -18.86
CA ARG A 181 17.73 -3.11 -19.11
C ARG A 181 17.30 -3.05 -20.57
N LEU A 182 18.24 -3.26 -21.51
CA LEU A 182 17.97 -3.29 -22.94
C LEU A 182 17.04 -4.43 -23.34
N LEU A 183 17.34 -5.67 -22.90
CA LEU A 183 16.51 -6.83 -23.22
C LEU A 183 15.08 -6.66 -22.70
N ARG A 184 14.93 -6.10 -21.50
CA ARG A 184 13.62 -5.74 -20.96
C ARG A 184 12.93 -4.69 -21.83
N ALA A 185 13.63 -3.62 -22.19
CA ALA A 185 13.06 -2.55 -23.00
C ALA A 185 12.53 -3.08 -24.35
N ALA A 186 13.29 -3.96 -24.99
CA ALA A 186 12.89 -4.64 -26.22
C ALA A 186 11.60 -5.46 -26.03
N ARG A 187 11.51 -6.26 -24.96
CA ARG A 187 10.33 -7.11 -24.68
C ARG A 187 9.08 -6.34 -24.26
N ASN A 188 9.26 -5.17 -23.66
CA ASN A 188 8.18 -4.35 -23.14
C ASN A 188 7.68 -3.29 -24.12
N GLY A 189 8.26 -3.18 -25.33
CA GLY A 189 7.94 -2.11 -26.27
C GLY A 189 8.39 -0.72 -25.79
N GLU A 190 9.48 -0.65 -25.03
CA GLU A 190 10.08 0.60 -24.53
C GLU A 190 11.18 1.13 -25.48
N LEU A 191 11.32 0.55 -26.68
CA LEU A 191 12.23 1.04 -27.72
C LEU A 191 11.47 1.90 -28.73
N ASP A 192 12.10 2.99 -29.14
CA ASP A 192 11.59 3.88 -30.19
C ASP A 192 12.23 3.52 -31.54
N VAL A 193 11.58 3.92 -32.63
CA VAL A 193 12.10 3.80 -33.99
C VAL A 193 12.14 5.18 -34.64
N ALA A 194 13.29 5.54 -35.18
CA ALA A 194 13.43 6.69 -36.08
C ALA A 194 13.46 6.21 -37.53
N TYR A 195 12.87 6.97 -38.44
CA TYR A 195 12.78 6.62 -39.85
C TYR A 195 13.65 7.56 -40.69
N GLN A 196 14.69 7.02 -41.33
CA GLN A 196 15.55 7.80 -42.23
C GLN A 196 15.05 7.66 -43.67
N PRO A 197 14.62 8.75 -44.34
CA PRO A 197 14.08 8.67 -45.69
C PRO A 197 15.11 8.17 -46.72
N ILE A 198 14.68 7.23 -47.56
CA ILE A 198 15.41 6.78 -48.76
C ILE A 198 14.79 7.49 -49.96
N VAL A 199 15.63 8.19 -50.73
CA VAL A 199 15.19 9.05 -51.84
C VAL A 199 15.71 8.52 -53.18
N ASP A 200 14.83 8.47 -54.17
CA ASP A 200 15.23 8.23 -55.55
C ASP A 200 15.95 9.46 -56.10
N ILE A 201 17.18 9.29 -56.58
CA ILE A 201 18.06 10.41 -56.98
C ILE A 201 17.49 11.17 -58.19
N ALA A 202 16.92 10.46 -59.16
CA ALA A 202 16.43 11.05 -60.40
C ALA A 202 15.17 11.88 -60.18
N THR A 203 14.21 11.35 -59.42
CA THR A 203 12.90 11.95 -59.17
C THR A 203 12.85 12.80 -57.90
N ARG A 204 13.84 12.66 -57.02
CA ARG A 204 13.91 13.25 -55.66
C ARG A 204 12.72 12.88 -54.77
N ARG A 205 11.99 11.82 -55.10
CA ARG A 205 10.86 11.34 -54.29
C ARG A 205 11.35 10.37 -53.23
N THR A 206 10.74 10.42 -52.05
CA THR A 206 10.93 9.38 -51.04
C THR A 206 10.31 8.08 -51.54
N VAL A 207 11.14 7.04 -51.66
CA VAL A 207 10.78 5.69 -52.10
C VAL A 207 10.83 4.67 -50.96
N GLY A 208 11.37 5.05 -49.82
CA GLY A 208 11.39 4.21 -48.64
C GLY A 208 11.86 4.94 -47.41
N ALA A 209 12.02 4.19 -46.32
CA ALA A 209 12.74 4.65 -45.14
C ALA A 209 13.49 3.49 -44.48
N GLU A 210 14.59 3.79 -43.82
CA GLU A 210 15.29 2.87 -42.93
C GLU A 210 14.80 3.03 -41.50
N ALA A 211 14.39 1.91 -40.89
CA ALA A 211 13.96 1.86 -39.50
C ALA A 211 15.18 1.70 -38.59
N LEU A 212 15.48 2.76 -37.83
CA LEU A 212 16.62 2.85 -36.95
C LEU A 212 16.17 2.87 -35.49
N LEU A 213 16.52 1.84 -34.73
CA LEU A 213 16.18 1.76 -33.32
C LEU A 213 16.81 2.92 -32.52
N ARG A 214 16.06 3.39 -31.53
CA ARG A 214 16.47 4.41 -30.58
C ARG A 214 16.15 3.90 -29.18
N TRP A 215 17.12 4.00 -28.29
CA TRP A 215 16.93 3.60 -26.91
C TRP A 215 17.27 4.75 -25.97
N THR A 216 16.29 5.09 -25.13
CA THR A 216 16.46 5.96 -23.98
C THR A 216 16.32 5.12 -22.73
N ASP A 217 17.36 5.08 -21.93
CA ASP A 217 17.39 4.27 -20.73
C ASP A 217 16.53 4.90 -19.61
N LEU A 218 16.22 4.15 -18.55
CA LEU A 218 15.42 4.60 -17.40
C LEU A 218 16.02 5.79 -16.63
N SER A 219 17.31 6.11 -16.86
CA SER A 219 17.96 7.32 -16.36
C SER A 219 17.63 8.57 -17.18
N GLY A 220 16.99 8.42 -18.35
CA GLY A 220 16.79 9.46 -19.36
C GLY A 220 17.99 9.62 -20.30
N GLU A 221 19.02 8.80 -20.14
CA GLU A 221 20.20 8.81 -21.01
C GLU A 221 19.88 8.17 -22.36
N ARG A 222 20.14 8.88 -23.45
CA ARG A 222 20.04 8.32 -24.80
C ARG A 222 21.30 7.53 -25.09
N ILE A 223 21.13 6.24 -25.36
CA ILE A 223 22.23 5.33 -25.66
C ILE A 223 22.28 5.14 -27.17
N GLY A 224 23.47 5.34 -27.75
CA GLY A 224 23.69 5.21 -29.19
C GLY A 224 23.52 3.78 -29.70
N PRO A 225 23.02 3.59 -30.93
CA PRO A 225 22.85 2.26 -31.55
C PRO A 225 24.17 1.49 -31.65
N ASP A 226 25.27 2.16 -31.94
CA ASP A 226 26.63 1.64 -31.92
C ASP A 226 26.99 0.93 -30.60
N VAL A 227 26.47 1.43 -29.47
CA VAL A 227 26.72 0.84 -28.15
C VAL A 227 25.77 -0.32 -27.86
N PHE A 228 24.46 -0.11 -28.02
CA PHE A 228 23.48 -1.10 -27.57
C PHE A 228 23.29 -2.26 -28.55
N VAL A 229 23.48 -2.05 -29.85
CA VAL A 229 23.44 -3.13 -30.86
C VAL A 229 24.63 -4.06 -30.65
N ALA A 230 25.85 -3.52 -30.54
CA ALA A 230 27.05 -4.32 -30.24
C ALA A 230 26.92 -5.10 -28.92
N LEU A 231 26.27 -4.50 -27.92
CA LEU A 231 25.96 -5.19 -26.66
C LEU A 231 25.00 -6.36 -26.86
N ALA A 232 23.94 -6.19 -27.66
CA ALA A 232 22.95 -7.22 -27.94
C ALA A 232 23.53 -8.37 -28.78
N GLU A 233 24.37 -8.06 -29.76
CA GLU A 233 25.12 -9.05 -30.55
C GLU A 233 26.04 -9.89 -29.65
N LYS A 234 26.89 -9.23 -28.85
CA LYS A 234 27.81 -9.90 -27.91
C LYS A 234 27.09 -10.80 -26.91
N ARG A 235 25.82 -10.50 -26.60
CA ARG A 235 24.99 -11.23 -25.64
C ARG A 235 23.98 -12.18 -26.30
N GLY A 236 23.93 -12.24 -27.63
CA GLY A 236 23.09 -13.16 -28.39
C GLY A 236 21.58 -12.87 -28.32
N PHE A 237 21.17 -11.61 -28.18
CA PHE A 237 19.74 -11.24 -28.16
C PHE A 237 19.37 -10.14 -29.17
N VAL A 238 20.21 -9.89 -30.18
CA VAL A 238 19.94 -8.91 -31.24
C VAL A 238 18.56 -9.13 -31.91
N GLY A 239 18.10 -10.37 -32.04
CA GLY A 239 16.76 -10.67 -32.55
C GLY A 239 15.59 -10.15 -31.73
N GLU A 240 15.77 -9.94 -30.43
CA GLU A 240 14.75 -9.27 -29.62
C GLU A 240 14.63 -7.79 -30.02
N LEU A 241 15.73 -7.17 -30.46
CA LEU A 241 15.72 -5.81 -31.00
C LEU A 241 15.01 -5.77 -32.36
N THR A 242 15.34 -6.69 -33.26
CA THR A 242 14.67 -6.80 -34.58
C THR A 242 13.17 -7.03 -34.41
N ARG A 243 12.74 -7.92 -33.50
CA ARG A 243 11.32 -8.14 -33.21
C ARG A 243 10.63 -6.90 -32.65
N ALA A 244 11.28 -6.17 -31.74
CA ALA A 244 10.76 -4.92 -31.20
C ALA A 244 10.60 -3.85 -32.30
N ALA A 245 11.57 -3.72 -33.20
CA ALA A 245 11.49 -2.82 -34.35
C ALA A 245 10.31 -3.18 -35.27
N ILE A 246 10.19 -4.46 -35.64
CA ILE A 246 9.09 -4.96 -36.49
C ILE A 246 7.72 -4.68 -35.86
N ALA A 247 7.57 -4.95 -34.57
CA ALA A 247 6.32 -4.68 -33.85
C ALA A 247 5.98 -3.18 -33.89
N ARG A 248 6.96 -2.31 -33.63
CA ARG A 248 6.79 -0.86 -33.63
C ARG A 248 6.45 -0.30 -35.01
N ILE A 249 7.11 -0.78 -36.06
CA ILE A 249 6.82 -0.41 -37.46
C ILE A 249 5.37 -0.76 -37.80
N GLY A 250 4.92 -1.96 -37.42
CA GLY A 250 3.53 -2.38 -37.63
C GLY A 250 2.52 -1.51 -36.90
N GLU A 251 2.88 -0.98 -35.72
CA GLU A 251 2.03 -0.06 -34.97
C GLU A 251 2.01 1.35 -35.56
N GLU A 252 3.16 1.89 -35.96
CA GLU A 252 3.28 3.29 -36.38
C GLU A 252 3.02 3.52 -37.87
N LEU A 253 3.40 2.58 -38.74
CA LEU A 253 3.44 2.81 -40.18
C LEU A 253 2.43 1.98 -40.99
N ALA A 254 1.63 1.13 -40.36
CA ALA A 254 0.69 0.26 -41.09
C ALA A 254 -0.24 1.04 -42.04
N GLU A 255 -0.91 2.08 -41.56
CA GLU A 255 -1.83 2.88 -42.39
C GLU A 255 -1.08 3.58 -43.55
N THR A 256 0.10 4.11 -43.27
CA THR A 256 0.93 4.81 -44.26
C THR A 256 1.38 3.84 -45.36
N LEU A 257 1.90 2.67 -44.97
CA LEU A 257 2.39 1.66 -45.91
C LEU A 257 1.25 1.01 -46.71
N GLN A 258 0.07 0.83 -46.11
CA GLN A 258 -1.11 0.37 -46.86
C GLN A 258 -1.52 1.38 -47.94
N ALA A 259 -1.54 2.67 -47.62
CA ALA A 259 -1.92 3.73 -48.55
C ALA A 259 -0.85 4.00 -49.63
N ARG A 260 0.43 3.74 -49.31
CA ARG A 260 1.59 4.00 -50.16
C ARG A 260 2.34 2.72 -50.47
N ARG A 261 1.74 1.89 -51.34
CA ARG A 261 2.33 0.64 -51.87
C ARG A 261 3.68 0.85 -52.58
N ASP A 262 3.98 2.09 -52.98
CA ASP A 262 5.23 2.50 -53.63
C ASP A 262 6.37 2.78 -52.64
N ILE A 263 6.10 2.77 -51.33
CA ILE A 263 7.10 3.02 -50.28
C ILE A 263 7.48 1.69 -49.61
N SER A 264 8.78 1.47 -49.45
CA SER A 264 9.33 0.36 -48.67
C SER A 264 9.88 0.79 -47.30
N ILE A 265 9.90 -0.14 -46.35
CA ILE A 265 10.55 0.02 -45.05
C ILE A 265 11.72 -0.98 -44.96
N SER A 266 12.91 -0.46 -44.66
CA SER A 266 14.13 -1.23 -44.42
C SER A 266 14.26 -1.56 -42.94
N ILE A 267 14.55 -2.82 -42.62
CA ILE A 267 14.68 -3.34 -41.26
C ILE A 267 15.99 -4.11 -41.14
N ASN A 268 16.82 -3.70 -40.19
CA ASN A 268 18.04 -4.41 -39.80
C ASN A 268 17.72 -5.79 -39.22
N ALA A 269 18.23 -6.83 -39.86
CA ALA A 269 18.03 -8.22 -39.48
C ALA A 269 19.36 -8.89 -39.16
N ALA A 270 19.45 -9.48 -37.97
CA ALA A 270 20.66 -10.18 -37.57
C ALA A 270 20.79 -11.54 -38.25
N PRO A 271 22.02 -11.96 -38.64
CA PRO A 271 22.29 -13.26 -39.25
C PRO A 271 21.62 -14.44 -38.56
N GLU A 272 21.69 -14.45 -37.22
CA GLU A 272 21.25 -15.58 -36.41
C GLU A 272 19.73 -15.75 -36.40
N ASP A 273 18.97 -14.69 -36.66
CA ASP A 273 17.50 -14.74 -36.73
C ASP A 273 16.98 -15.24 -38.08
N LEU A 274 17.79 -15.12 -39.14
CA LEU A 274 17.35 -15.46 -40.49
C LEU A 274 17.19 -16.98 -40.71
N ALA A 275 17.92 -17.79 -39.94
CA ALA A 275 17.79 -19.25 -39.95
C ALA A 275 16.63 -19.77 -39.08
N VAL A 276 16.03 -18.92 -38.25
CA VAL A 276 15.04 -19.31 -37.25
C VAL A 276 13.62 -18.97 -37.75
N ALA A 277 12.69 -19.92 -37.66
CA ALA A 277 11.29 -19.75 -38.05
C ALA A 277 10.58 -18.54 -37.37
N GLY A 278 11.16 -17.99 -36.31
CA GLY A 278 10.60 -16.89 -35.53
C GLY A 278 10.58 -15.54 -36.25
N LEU A 279 11.51 -15.24 -37.17
CA LEU A 279 11.52 -13.94 -37.87
C LEU A 279 10.34 -13.83 -38.86
N ALA A 280 10.14 -14.87 -39.67
CA ALA A 280 9.01 -14.92 -40.62
C ALA A 280 7.66 -14.87 -39.90
N ASP A 281 7.52 -15.58 -38.77
CA ASP A 281 6.31 -15.49 -37.94
C ASP A 281 6.11 -14.08 -37.36
N THR A 282 7.17 -13.42 -36.90
CA THR A 282 7.09 -12.04 -36.40
C THR A 282 6.66 -11.08 -37.51
N LEU A 283 7.27 -11.14 -38.68
CA LEU A 283 6.90 -10.31 -39.84
C LEU A 283 5.45 -10.54 -40.25
N SER A 284 5.00 -11.80 -40.27
CA SER A 284 3.62 -12.17 -40.58
C SER A 284 2.63 -11.56 -39.56
N ARG A 285 2.87 -11.76 -38.27
CA ARG A 285 2.01 -11.26 -37.18
C ARG A 285 1.96 -9.74 -37.08
N HIS A 286 3.08 -9.07 -37.30
CA HIS A 286 3.17 -7.64 -37.05
C HIS A 286 2.95 -6.79 -38.29
N LEU A 287 3.39 -7.24 -39.47
CA LEU A 287 3.30 -6.46 -40.71
C LEU A 287 2.23 -7.00 -41.65
N LEU A 288 2.28 -8.29 -42.02
CA LEU A 288 1.36 -8.85 -43.03
C LEU A 288 -0.09 -8.90 -42.55
N ALA A 289 -0.32 -9.26 -41.28
CA ALA A 289 -1.65 -9.24 -40.66
C ALA A 289 -2.26 -7.82 -40.64
N ARG A 290 -1.42 -6.79 -40.78
CA ARG A 290 -1.82 -5.38 -40.92
C ARG A 290 -1.78 -4.92 -42.39
N GLY A 291 -1.87 -5.82 -43.36
CA GLY A 291 -2.03 -5.47 -44.78
C GLY A 291 -0.81 -4.82 -45.45
N ILE A 292 0.35 -4.80 -44.80
CA ILE A 292 1.63 -4.40 -45.41
C ILE A 292 2.08 -5.54 -46.32
N ALA A 293 2.38 -5.25 -47.59
CA ALA A 293 2.78 -6.28 -48.54
C ALA A 293 4.25 -6.70 -48.29
N PRO A 294 4.63 -7.97 -48.48
CA PRO A 294 6.01 -8.43 -48.32
C PRO A 294 7.03 -7.61 -49.12
N GLU A 295 6.65 -7.15 -50.32
CA GLU A 295 7.51 -6.39 -51.23
C GLU A 295 7.82 -4.97 -50.72
N GLN A 296 7.03 -4.49 -49.74
CA GLN A 296 7.27 -3.24 -49.04
C GLN A 296 8.25 -3.40 -47.88
N VAL A 297 8.66 -4.62 -47.53
CA VAL A 297 9.59 -4.88 -46.43
C VAL A 297 10.93 -5.31 -47.02
N THR A 298 11.96 -4.53 -46.70
CA THR A 298 13.35 -4.79 -47.08
C THR A 298 14.11 -5.22 -45.83
N LEU A 299 14.74 -6.39 -45.88
CA LEU A 299 15.57 -6.91 -44.80
C LEU A 299 17.04 -6.59 -45.10
N GLU A 300 17.66 -5.85 -44.20
CA GLU A 300 19.07 -5.45 -44.30
C GLU A 300 19.92 -6.42 -43.49
N ILE A 301 20.89 -7.03 -44.16
CA ILE A 301 21.81 -8.00 -43.57
C ILE A 301 23.24 -7.49 -43.69
N THR A 302 24.05 -7.67 -42.64
CA THR A 302 25.44 -7.19 -42.66
C THR A 302 26.34 -8.02 -43.57
N GLU A 303 27.43 -7.43 -44.07
CA GLU A 303 28.42 -8.11 -44.94
C GLU A 303 28.97 -9.41 -44.32
N ARG A 304 29.08 -9.48 -42.98
CA ARG A 304 29.59 -10.68 -42.27
C ARG A 304 28.69 -11.90 -42.46
N VAL A 305 27.39 -11.70 -42.68
CA VAL A 305 26.44 -12.78 -42.96
C VAL A 305 26.70 -13.36 -44.35
N ALA A 306 26.98 -12.49 -45.32
CA ALA A 306 27.28 -12.86 -46.69
C ALA A 306 28.57 -13.71 -46.83
N THR A 307 29.39 -13.79 -45.77
CA THR A 307 30.66 -14.53 -45.80
C THR A 307 30.48 -16.05 -45.71
N ASP A 308 29.44 -16.58 -45.04
CA ASP A 308 29.05 -18.00 -45.11
C ASP A 308 28.04 -18.21 -46.24
N ARG A 309 28.60 -18.37 -47.44
CA ARG A 309 27.90 -18.28 -48.73
C ARG A 309 26.75 -19.27 -48.88
N ALA A 310 26.94 -20.51 -48.43
CA ALA A 310 25.94 -21.56 -48.61
C ALA A 310 24.72 -21.32 -47.72
N VAL A 311 24.94 -20.86 -46.48
CA VAL A 311 23.88 -20.56 -45.52
C VAL A 311 23.17 -19.26 -45.90
N ALA A 312 23.94 -18.20 -46.20
CA ALA A 312 23.40 -16.90 -46.58
C ALA A 312 22.56 -16.98 -47.87
N GLY A 313 23.04 -17.66 -48.91
CA GLY A 313 22.30 -17.81 -50.16
C GLY A 313 20.96 -18.53 -49.98
N ALA A 314 20.93 -19.62 -49.19
CA ALA A 314 19.70 -20.36 -48.91
C ALA A 314 18.66 -19.53 -48.13
N VAL A 315 19.14 -18.75 -47.16
CA VAL A 315 18.33 -17.82 -46.36
C VAL A 315 17.75 -16.70 -47.23
N ILE A 316 18.60 -16.03 -48.02
CA ILE A 316 18.19 -14.94 -48.91
C ILE A 316 17.15 -15.45 -49.91
N ALA A 317 17.41 -16.59 -50.57
CA ALA A 317 16.46 -17.20 -51.48
C ALA A 317 15.12 -17.55 -50.80
N SER A 318 15.16 -17.99 -49.53
CA SER A 318 13.94 -18.28 -48.78
C SER A 318 13.12 -17.03 -48.48
N LEU A 319 13.75 -15.94 -48.07
CA LEU A 319 13.08 -14.67 -47.80
C LEU A 319 12.47 -14.07 -49.08
N ARG A 320 13.19 -14.17 -50.20
CA ARG A 320 12.70 -13.71 -51.51
C ARG A 320 11.53 -14.55 -52.01
N ARG A 321 11.52 -15.87 -51.78
CA ARG A 321 10.34 -16.71 -52.06
C ARG A 321 9.11 -16.31 -51.26
N LEU A 322 9.29 -15.67 -50.11
CA LEU A 322 8.20 -15.10 -49.30
C LEU A 322 7.79 -13.68 -49.75
N GLY A 323 8.45 -13.12 -50.77
CA GLY A 323 8.17 -11.80 -51.34
C GLY A 323 8.93 -10.64 -50.70
N TYR A 324 9.79 -10.90 -49.71
CA TYR A 324 10.62 -9.87 -49.09
C TYR A 324 11.78 -9.45 -49.99
N ARG A 325 12.16 -8.18 -49.89
CA ARG A 325 13.41 -7.68 -50.50
C ARG A 325 14.57 -7.89 -49.54
N VAL A 326 15.76 -8.16 -50.06
CA VAL A 326 16.97 -8.31 -49.25
C VAL A 326 18.07 -7.41 -49.75
N THR A 327 18.70 -6.68 -48.83
CA THR A 327 19.78 -5.74 -49.10
C THR A 327 20.99 -6.07 -48.22
N ILE A 328 22.19 -5.91 -48.75
CA ILE A 328 23.43 -6.02 -47.96
C ILE A 328 23.82 -4.62 -47.46
N ASP A 329 24.09 -4.52 -46.16
CA ASP A 329 24.52 -3.30 -45.48
C ASP A 329 26.03 -3.28 -45.16
N ASP A 330 26.56 -2.07 -44.93
CA ASP A 330 27.97 -1.75 -44.62
C ASP A 330 29.01 -2.30 -45.62
N PHE A 331 28.64 -2.42 -46.90
CA PHE A 331 29.50 -3.04 -47.90
C PHE A 331 30.76 -2.21 -48.19
N GLY A 332 31.93 -2.82 -48.02
CA GLY A 332 33.23 -2.20 -48.32
C GLY A 332 34.08 -1.86 -47.08
N THR A 333 33.57 -2.13 -45.89
CA THR A 333 34.29 -1.96 -44.62
C THR A 333 35.02 -3.25 -44.16
N GLY A 334 34.84 -4.37 -44.88
CA GLY A 334 35.30 -5.72 -44.51
C GLY A 334 36.00 -6.56 -45.60
N TYR A 335 35.90 -7.90 -45.46
CA TYR A 335 36.69 -8.93 -46.17
C TYR A 335 36.12 -9.37 -47.54
N SER A 336 35.02 -8.81 -48.04
CA SER A 336 34.37 -9.31 -49.27
C SER A 336 34.85 -8.58 -50.53
N SER A 337 35.53 -9.32 -51.41
CA SER A 337 35.75 -8.89 -52.79
C SER A 337 34.44 -8.96 -53.58
N LEU A 338 34.09 -7.90 -54.31
CA LEU A 338 32.98 -7.79 -55.29
C LEU A 338 32.70 -9.04 -56.13
N GLY A 339 33.72 -9.89 -56.38
CA GLY A 339 33.64 -11.08 -57.22
C GLY A 339 32.57 -12.12 -56.84
N HIS A 340 32.04 -12.10 -55.61
CA HIS A 340 31.05 -13.09 -55.16
C HIS A 340 29.65 -12.51 -54.94
N LEU A 341 29.46 -11.19 -55.09
CA LEU A 341 28.14 -10.57 -54.96
C LEU A 341 27.14 -11.15 -55.97
N HIS A 342 27.62 -11.53 -57.16
CA HIS A 342 26.78 -12.11 -58.21
C HIS A 342 26.13 -13.45 -57.82
N GLU A 343 26.69 -14.17 -56.84
CA GLU A 343 26.16 -15.45 -56.35
C GLU A 343 25.04 -15.25 -55.33
N LEU A 344 24.96 -14.05 -54.73
CA LEU A 344 23.93 -13.68 -53.78
C LEU A 344 22.81 -12.96 -54.52
N GLU A 345 21.65 -13.59 -54.58
CA GLU A 345 20.46 -13.07 -55.23
C GLU A 345 19.80 -11.92 -54.43
N VAL A 346 20.53 -10.84 -54.16
CA VAL A 346 20.05 -9.66 -53.40
C VAL A 346 19.45 -8.59 -54.32
N ASP A 347 18.55 -7.78 -53.79
CA ASP A 347 17.82 -6.76 -54.56
C ASP A 347 18.56 -5.40 -54.58
N ALA A 348 19.37 -5.13 -53.57
CA ALA A 348 20.17 -3.92 -53.48
C ALA A 348 21.45 -4.10 -52.64
N LEU A 349 22.34 -3.13 -52.76
CA LEU A 349 23.58 -3.01 -52.00
C LEU A 349 23.67 -1.58 -51.45
N LYS A 350 23.83 -1.43 -50.13
CA LYS A 350 24.14 -0.13 -49.51
C LYS A 350 25.65 0.07 -49.54
N ILE A 351 26.07 1.25 -50.02
CA ILE A 351 27.48 1.66 -50.08
C ILE A 351 27.70 2.68 -48.96
N ASP A 352 28.72 2.44 -48.16
CA ASP A 352 29.12 3.29 -47.03
C ASP A 352 30.27 4.26 -47.40
#